data_AF-A0A2D4INF7-F1
#
_entry.id   AF-A0A2D4INF7-F1
#
_cell.length_a   1.000
_cell.length_b   1.000
_cell.length_c   1.000
_cell.angle_alpha   90.00
_cell.angle_beta   90.00
_cell.angle_gamma   90.00
#
_symmetry.space_group_name_H-M   'P 1'
#
loop_
_entity.id
_entity.type
_entity.pdbx_description
1 polymer ?
#
loop_
_entity_poly.entity_id
_entity_poly.type
_entity_poly.pdbx_seq_one_letter_code
_entity_poly.pdbx_strand_id
1 'polypeptide(L)'
;VHGGRKMAADGTTELLFLDTFKHQSTEQSTNVDVVRFPCVVYINEVRVIPPGIRAHSNLPENRAYGETSPHTFQLDLFFNNVSKPSAPVFDRLGSLEYDENSSIIFRPNAKINTDGLVLRGWYNCLTLAIYGSVDRVVGHDR
;
A
#
# COMPACT_ATOMS: atom_id res chain seq x y z
N VAL A 1 32.31 31.75 10.55
CA VAL A 1 32.17 31.37 9.13
C VAL A 1 30.89 30.56 8.96
N HIS A 2 29.98 31.05 8.10
CA HIS A 2 28.91 30.38 7.33
C HIS A 2 28.22 29.16 7.98
N GLY A 3 26.94 29.26 8.39
CA GLY A 3 25.78 29.09 7.50
C GLY A 3 25.44 27.58 7.42
N GLY A 4 24.34 27.05 7.93
CA GLY A 4 22.96 27.47 7.77
C GLY A 4 22.23 26.38 6.98
N ARG A 5 21.31 25.64 7.64
CA ARG A 5 20.16 24.90 7.06
C ARG A 5 20.55 23.64 6.21
N LYS A 6 19.76 22.57 6.07
CA LYS A 6 18.34 22.31 6.34
C LYS A 6 18.02 20.82 6.11
N MET A 7 16.96 20.35 6.76
CA MET A 7 16.09 19.21 6.38
C MET A 7 16.70 17.80 6.47
N ALA A 8 16.57 17.16 7.64
CA ALA A 8 16.14 15.76 7.57
C ALA A 8 14.81 15.78 6.82
N ALA A 9 14.77 15.14 5.65
CA ALA A 9 13.56 14.99 4.87
C ALA A 9 12.54 14.24 5.75
N ASP A 10 11.68 15.00 6.43
CA ASP A 10 10.39 14.50 6.88
C ASP A 10 9.64 14.22 5.58
N GLY A 11 9.84 13.00 5.05
CA GLY A 11 9.26 12.58 3.79
C GLY A 11 7.76 12.75 3.91
N THR A 12 7.21 13.73 3.18
CA THR A 12 5.78 14.00 3.21
C THR A 12 5.06 12.75 2.73
N THR A 13 4.33 12.09 3.62
CA THR A 13 3.51 10.92 3.28
C THR A 13 2.55 11.31 2.15
N GLU A 14 2.68 10.67 1.01
CA GLU A 14 1.89 10.90 -0.20
C GLU A 14 1.17 9.60 -0.63
N LEU A 15 0.13 9.74 -1.46
CA LEU A 15 -0.58 8.60 -2.06
C LEU A 15 0.32 7.99 -3.14
N LEU A 16 0.86 6.80 -2.88
CA LEU A 16 1.75 6.08 -3.79
C LEU A 16 0.97 5.23 -4.81
N PHE A 17 -0.17 4.68 -4.39
CA PHE A 17 -1.00 3.81 -5.22
C PHE A 17 -2.46 3.89 -4.79
N LEU A 18 -3.35 3.86 -5.77
CA LEU A 18 -4.76 3.57 -5.58
C LEU A 18 -5.29 2.80 -6.78
N ASP A 19 -5.87 1.63 -6.52
CA ASP A 19 -6.58 0.87 -7.52
C ASP A 19 -7.63 -0.07 -6.90
N THR A 20 -8.45 -0.66 -7.75
CA THR A 20 -9.45 -1.67 -7.38
C THR A 20 -9.16 -2.99 -8.09
N PHE A 21 -8.86 -4.04 -7.31
CA PHE A 21 -8.74 -5.41 -7.80
C PHE A 21 -10.12 -6.08 -7.80
N LYS A 22 -10.46 -6.83 -8.86
CA LYS A 22 -11.73 -7.55 -9.00
C LYS A 22 -11.45 -8.99 -9.41
N HIS A 23 -12.00 -9.94 -8.64
CA HIS A 23 -11.89 -11.38 -8.90
C HIS A 23 -13.29 -11.95 -9.16
N GLN A 24 -13.41 -12.85 -10.13
CA GLN A 24 -14.66 -13.57 -10.35
C GLN A 24 -14.85 -14.58 -9.22
N SER A 25 -15.90 -14.39 -8.43
CA SER A 25 -16.19 -15.16 -7.23
C SER A 25 -16.09 -16.67 -7.44
N THR A 26 -15.08 -17.28 -6.83
CA THR A 26 -15.08 -18.68 -6.44
C THR A 26 -14.96 -18.70 -4.92
N GLU A 27 -16.02 -19.11 -4.24
CA GLU A 27 -16.24 -18.97 -2.78
C GLU A 27 -15.19 -19.65 -1.87
N GLN A 28 -14.09 -20.15 -2.44
CA GLN A 28 -13.08 -20.98 -1.76
C GLN A 28 -11.64 -20.63 -2.15
N SER A 29 -11.40 -19.53 -2.87
CA SER A 29 -10.07 -19.18 -3.38
C SER A 29 -9.50 -17.96 -2.66
N THR A 30 -8.32 -18.13 -2.04
CA THR A 30 -7.53 -16.98 -1.59
C THR A 30 -6.96 -16.27 -2.81
N ASN A 31 -7.31 -15.01 -2.99
CA ASN A 31 -6.84 -14.18 -4.10
C ASN A 31 -5.48 -13.57 -3.77
N VAL A 32 -4.69 -13.37 -4.82
CA VAL A 32 -3.35 -12.78 -4.72
C VAL A 32 -3.21 -11.70 -5.77
N ASP A 33 -2.94 -10.47 -5.33
CA ASP A 33 -2.66 -9.33 -6.20
C ASP A 33 -1.28 -8.75 -5.90
N VAL A 34 -0.68 -8.10 -6.91
CA VAL A 34 0.65 -7.51 -6.81
C VAL A 34 0.58 -6.04 -7.19
N VAL A 35 1.06 -5.19 -6.29
CA VAL A 35 1.33 -3.78 -6.54
C VAL A 35 2.82 -3.64 -6.82
N ARG A 36 3.17 -3.06 -7.97
CA ARG A 36 4.56 -2.71 -8.29
C ARG A 36 4.71 -1.20 -8.33
N PHE A 37 5.75 -0.71 -7.68
CA PHE A 37 6.13 0.69 -7.73
C PHE A 37 7.23 0.89 -8.77
N PRO A 38 7.24 2.04 -9.48
CA PRO A 38 8.29 2.34 -10.45
C PRO A 38 9.65 2.62 -9.80
N CYS A 39 9.66 2.92 -8.50
CA CYS A 39 10.84 3.23 -7.69
C CYS A 39 10.72 2.57 -6.31
N VAL A 40 11.82 2.53 -5.55
CA VAL A 40 11.78 2.11 -4.15
C VAL A 40 11.00 3.12 -3.32
N VAL A 41 10.07 2.62 -2.51
CA VAL A 41 9.22 3.40 -1.63
C VAL A 41 9.28 2.87 -0.20
N TYR A 42 8.88 3.74 0.72
CA TYR A 42 8.59 3.43 2.11
C TYR A 42 7.10 3.38 2.33
N ILE A 43 6.60 2.26 2.85
CA ILE A 43 5.18 2.11 3.17
C ILE A 43 4.92 2.62 4.58
N ASN A 44 4.05 3.63 4.71
CA ASN A 44 3.64 4.19 6.00
C ASN A 44 2.26 3.68 6.41
N GLU A 45 1.35 3.53 5.44
CA GLU A 45 -0.02 3.12 5.68
C GLU A 45 -0.57 2.40 4.45
N VAL A 46 -1.26 1.30 4.67
CA VAL A 46 -2.11 0.65 3.66
C VAL A 46 -3.54 0.74 4.15
N ARG A 47 -4.40 1.36 3.34
CA ARG A 47 -5.81 1.58 3.67
C ARG A 47 -6.68 0.87 2.66
N VAL A 48 -7.55 -0.01 3.16
CA VAL A 48 -8.63 -0.59 2.38
C VAL A 48 -9.78 0.42 2.34
N ILE A 49 -10.34 0.69 1.16
CA ILE A 49 -11.40 1.69 0.99
C ILE A 49 -12.74 0.97 0.91
N PRO A 50 -13.65 1.16 1.89
CA PRO A 50 -14.95 0.52 1.85
C PRO A 50 -15.83 0.99 0.68
N PRO A 51 -16.87 0.22 0.34
CA PRO A 51 -17.77 0.54 -0.76
C PRO A 51 -18.45 1.90 -0.54
N GLY A 52 -18.43 2.76 -1.55
CA GLY A 52 -19.07 4.09 -1.50
C GLY A 52 -18.32 5.14 -0.67
N ILE A 53 -17.19 4.78 -0.04
CA ILE A 53 -16.34 5.73 0.70
C ILE A 53 -15.33 6.36 -0.25
N ARG A 54 -15.16 7.68 -0.15
CA ARG A 54 -14.18 8.41 -0.96
C ARG A 54 -12.74 8.07 -0.53
N ALA A 55 -11.97 7.49 -1.45
CA ALA A 55 -10.57 7.07 -1.26
C ALA A 55 -9.61 8.25 -1.10
N HIS A 56 -9.75 9.28 -1.94
CA HIS A 56 -8.87 10.46 -1.94
C HIS A 56 -9.58 11.68 -2.55
N SER A 57 -9.42 12.85 -1.93
CA SER A 57 -10.17 14.08 -2.30
C SER A 57 -9.84 14.63 -3.69
N ASN A 58 -8.64 14.34 -4.21
CA ASN A 58 -8.16 14.89 -5.48
C ASN A 58 -8.41 13.98 -6.69
N LEU A 59 -9.23 12.93 -6.54
CA LEU A 59 -9.50 11.99 -7.62
C LEU A 59 -10.80 12.31 -8.37
N PRO A 60 -10.86 12.02 -9.68
CA PRO A 60 -12.10 12.12 -10.44
C PRO A 60 -13.13 11.12 -9.91
N GLU A 61 -14.42 11.48 -9.95
CA GLU A 61 -15.51 10.76 -9.28
C GLU A 61 -15.57 9.25 -9.62
N ASN A 62 -15.31 8.87 -10.87
CA ASN A 62 -15.34 7.47 -11.33
C ASN A 62 -14.29 6.56 -10.68
N ARG A 63 -13.27 7.11 -10.03
CA ARG A 63 -12.24 6.35 -9.27
C ARG A 63 -12.14 6.80 -7.83
N ALA A 64 -13.03 7.70 -7.42
CA ALA A 64 -12.94 8.32 -6.11
C ALA A 64 -13.48 7.42 -5.01
N TYR A 65 -14.32 6.43 -5.33
CA TYR A 65 -15.03 5.63 -4.33
C TYR A 65 -14.54 4.20 -4.28
N GLY A 66 -14.46 3.65 -3.07
CA GLY A 66 -14.16 2.24 -2.87
C GLY A 66 -15.28 1.33 -3.36
N GLU A 67 -14.90 0.09 -3.66
CA GLU A 67 -15.78 -1.01 -4.09
C GLU A 67 -15.46 -2.29 -3.31
N THR A 68 -14.78 -2.19 -2.15
CA THR A 68 -14.30 -3.36 -1.41
C THR A 68 -15.44 -4.28 -0.97
N SER A 69 -15.27 -5.59 -1.18
CA SER A 69 -16.17 -6.63 -0.71
C SER A 69 -15.41 -7.95 -0.52
N PRO A 70 -15.72 -8.75 0.52
CA PRO A 70 -16.80 -8.60 1.51
C PRO A 70 -16.51 -7.57 2.62
N HIS A 71 -17.47 -7.36 3.52
CA HIS A 71 -17.36 -6.39 4.64
C HIS A 71 -16.30 -6.77 5.69
N THR A 72 -15.92 -8.04 5.77
CA THR A 72 -14.89 -8.54 6.69
C THR A 72 -14.04 -9.62 6.03
N PHE A 73 -12.73 -9.53 6.12
CA PHE A 73 -11.81 -10.59 5.67
C PHE A 73 -10.41 -10.40 6.25
N GLN A 74 -9.59 -11.44 6.22
CA GLN A 74 -8.16 -11.30 6.51
C GLN A 74 -7.40 -10.96 5.22
N LEU A 75 -6.57 -9.92 5.29
CA LEU A 75 -5.63 -9.52 4.25
C LEU A 75 -4.21 -9.65 4.78
N ASP A 76 -3.44 -10.58 4.22
CA ASP A 76 -2.01 -10.69 4.45
C ASP A 76 -1.26 -9.83 3.42
N LEU A 77 -0.26 -9.08 3.92
CA LEU A 77 0.61 -8.24 3.11
C LEU A 77 2.03 -8.79 3.16
N PHE A 78 2.64 -8.88 1.99
CA PHE A 78 4.04 -9.23 1.80
C PHE A 78 4.72 -8.15 0.97
N PHE A 79 6.04 -8.04 1.07
CA PHE A 79 6.79 -7.03 0.35
C PHE A 79 8.05 -7.63 -0.26
N ASN A 80 8.49 -7.02 -1.36
CA ASN A 80 9.80 -7.33 -1.92
C ASN A 80 10.87 -6.55 -1.15
N ASN A 81 11.78 -7.25 -0.50
CA ASN A 81 12.83 -6.64 0.30
C ASN A 81 14.02 -6.28 -0.58
N VAL A 82 14.08 -5.05 -1.06
CA VAL A 82 15.15 -4.59 -1.96
C VAL A 82 16.54 -4.58 -1.29
N SER A 83 16.60 -4.61 0.04
CA SER A 83 17.86 -4.76 0.80
C SER A 83 18.41 -6.19 0.77
N LYS A 84 17.60 -7.17 0.35
CA LYS A 84 17.97 -8.59 0.24
C LYS A 84 17.58 -9.14 -1.14
N PRO A 85 18.21 -8.66 -2.23
CA PRO A 85 17.82 -9.02 -3.60
C PRO A 85 18.02 -10.52 -3.93
N SER A 86 18.83 -11.23 -3.14
CA SER A 86 19.06 -12.67 -3.28
C SER A 86 18.02 -13.53 -2.54
N ALA A 87 17.05 -12.94 -1.85
CA ALA A 87 16.00 -13.69 -1.18
C ALA A 87 15.00 -14.23 -2.21
N PRO A 88 14.76 -15.56 -2.25
CA PRO A 88 13.87 -16.17 -3.25
C PRO A 88 12.38 -15.96 -2.96
N VAL A 89 12.02 -15.31 -1.84
CA VAL A 89 10.65 -15.21 -1.34
C VAL A 89 10.35 -13.79 -0.83
N PHE A 90 9.09 -13.38 -0.95
CA PHE A 90 8.59 -12.12 -0.36
C PHE A 90 8.57 -12.23 1.17
N ASP A 91 9.03 -11.19 1.86
CA ASP A 91 8.98 -11.10 3.32
C ASP A 91 7.55 -10.71 3.75
N ARG A 92 7.05 -11.29 4.85
CA ARG A 92 5.73 -10.95 5.39
C ARG A 92 5.79 -9.58 6.08
N LEU A 93 4.97 -8.64 5.61
CA LEU A 93 4.82 -7.32 6.21
C LEU A 93 3.90 -7.37 7.43
N GLY A 94 2.81 -8.12 7.33
CA GLY A 94 1.81 -8.26 8.39
C GLY A 94 0.46 -8.70 7.85
N SER A 95 -0.57 -8.61 8.70
CA SER A 95 -1.96 -8.87 8.32
C SER A 95 -2.89 -7.78 8.84
N LEU A 96 -3.92 -7.50 8.07
CA LEU A 96 -5.07 -6.69 8.45
C LEU A 96 -6.29 -7.60 8.56
N GLU A 97 -6.91 -7.63 9.72
CA GLU A 97 -8.27 -8.14 9.88
C GLU A 97 -9.21 -7.03 9.46
N TYR A 98 -9.51 -6.99 8.15
CA TYR A 98 -10.36 -5.95 7.59
C TYR A 98 -11.76 -6.08 8.18
N ASP A 99 -12.25 -4.98 8.70
CA ASP A 99 -13.63 -4.75 9.08
C ASP A 99 -14.01 -3.36 8.59
N GLU A 100 -15.01 -3.31 7.71
CA GLU A 100 -15.51 -2.07 7.09
C GLU A 100 -15.80 -0.93 8.08
N ASN A 101 -16.20 -1.26 9.31
CA ASN A 101 -16.67 -0.30 10.31
C ASN A 101 -15.59 0.06 11.35
N SER A 102 -14.60 -0.81 11.55
CA SER A 102 -13.65 -0.70 12.66
C SER A 102 -12.18 -0.70 12.21
N SER A 103 -11.84 -1.52 11.22
CA SER A 103 -10.45 -1.88 10.90
C SER A 103 -10.18 -1.82 9.41
N ILE A 104 -9.94 -0.61 8.89
CA ILE A 104 -9.67 -0.39 7.45
C ILE A 104 -8.20 -0.01 7.17
N ILE A 105 -7.40 0.20 8.22
CA ILE A 105 -6.03 0.72 8.12
C ILE A 105 -5.03 -0.28 8.68
N PHE A 106 -4.06 -0.65 7.86
CA PHE A 106 -2.85 -1.35 8.26
C PHE A 106 -1.67 -0.38 8.30
N ARG A 107 -0.92 -0.36 9.42
CA ARG A 107 0.33 0.39 9.56
C ARG A 107 1.46 -0.58 9.86
N PRO A 108 2.49 -0.68 9.01
CA PRO A 108 3.65 -1.50 9.31
C PRO A 108 4.42 -0.90 10.50
N ASN A 109 4.87 -1.77 11.41
CA ASN A 109 5.64 -1.36 12.59
C ASN A 109 7.10 -1.02 12.28
N ALA A 110 7.57 -1.38 11.08
CA ALA A 110 8.94 -1.18 10.64
C ALA A 110 8.97 -0.31 9.38
N LYS A 111 10.04 0.47 9.25
CA LYS A 111 10.32 1.21 8.02
C LYS A 111 10.85 0.23 6.98
N ILE A 112 10.04 -0.04 5.96
CA ILE A 112 10.33 -1.03 4.92
C ILE A 112 10.63 -0.33 3.60
N ASN A 113 11.80 -0.62 3.01
CA ASN A 113 12.12 -0.28 1.63
C ASN A 113 11.58 -1.39 0.72
N THR A 114 10.70 -1.04 -0.21
CA THR A 114 10.16 -2.00 -1.17
C THR A 114 9.85 -1.35 -2.51
N ASP A 115 9.94 -2.13 -3.58
CA ASP A 115 9.48 -1.78 -4.93
C ASP A 115 8.19 -2.54 -5.32
N GLY A 116 7.63 -3.35 -4.41
CA GLY A 116 6.38 -4.04 -4.65
C GLY A 116 5.77 -4.71 -3.41
N LEU A 117 4.44 -4.68 -3.36
CA LEU A 117 3.63 -5.36 -2.35
C LEU A 117 2.85 -6.51 -2.98
N VAL A 118 2.72 -7.59 -2.24
CA VAL A 118 1.82 -8.71 -2.56
C VAL A 118 0.72 -8.72 -1.52
N LEU A 119 -0.51 -8.74 -2.00
CA LEU A 119 -1.73 -8.76 -1.22
C LEU A 119 -2.33 -10.16 -1.33
N ARG A 120 -2.69 -10.76 -0.20
CA ARG A 120 -3.30 -12.09 -0.18
C ARG A 120 -4.50 -12.10 0.75
N GLY A 121 -5.68 -12.46 0.25
CA GLY A 121 -6.89 -12.45 1.08
C GLY A 121 -8.11 -13.04 0.41
N TRP A 122 -9.21 -13.09 1.15
CA TRP A 122 -10.50 -13.59 0.69
C TRP A 122 -11.40 -12.40 0.35
N TYR A 123 -11.22 -11.83 -0.85
CA TYR A 123 -11.99 -10.68 -1.32
C TYR A 123 -12.47 -10.87 -2.76
N ASN A 124 -13.69 -10.41 -3.05
CA ASN A 124 -14.21 -10.37 -4.42
C ASN A 124 -13.76 -9.10 -5.12
N CYS A 125 -13.81 -7.97 -4.41
CA CYS A 125 -13.28 -6.69 -4.86
C CYS A 125 -12.46 -6.06 -3.73
N LEU A 126 -11.33 -5.47 -4.05
CA LEU A 126 -10.46 -4.81 -3.09
C LEU A 126 -10.01 -3.47 -3.64
N THR A 127 -10.53 -2.38 -3.07
CA THR A 127 -10.01 -1.03 -3.34
C THR A 127 -8.99 -0.67 -2.28
N LEU A 128 -7.78 -0.32 -2.69
CA LEU A 128 -6.65 -0.18 -1.78
C LEU A 128 -5.84 1.07 -2.08
N ALA A 129 -5.67 1.92 -1.06
CA ALA A 129 -4.84 3.12 -1.08
C ALA A 129 -3.56 2.87 -0.27
N ILE A 130 -2.40 3.07 -0.90
CA ILE A 130 -1.10 2.94 -0.23
C ILE A 130 -0.50 4.32 -0.08
N TYR A 131 -0.17 4.65 1.15
CA TYR A 131 0.46 5.90 1.52
C TYR A 131 1.88 5.65 2.02
N GLY A 132 2.78 6.54 1.62
CA GLY A 132 4.18 6.37 1.93
C GLY A 132 5.04 7.50 1.42
N SER A 133 6.34 7.27 1.36
CA SER A 133 7.30 8.22 0.81
C SER A 133 8.18 7.52 -0.22
N VAL A 134 8.47 8.19 -1.32
CA VAL A 134 9.44 7.67 -2.30
C VAL A 134 10.84 7.82 -1.71
N ASP A 135 11.69 6.79 -1.85
CA ASP A 135 13.11 6.91 -1.57
C ASP A 135 13.74 7.77 -2.66
N ARG A 136 13.53 9.09 -2.55
CA ARG A 136 14.29 10.07 -3.29
C ARG A 136 15.68 10.07 -2.67
N VAL A 137 16.50 9.08 -3.01
CA VAL A 137 17.93 9.35 -3.09
C VAL A 137 18.00 10.54 -4.03
N VAL A 138 18.22 11.72 -3.45
CA VAL A 138 18.42 12.96 -4.18
C VAL A 138 19.48 12.62 -5.20
N GLY A 139 19.05 12.45 -6.45
CA GLY A 139 19.91 12.62 -7.60
C GLY A 139 20.38 14.05 -7.50
N HIS A 140 21.49 14.25 -6.81
CA HIS A 140 22.26 15.47 -6.86
C HIS A 140 22.89 15.46 -8.25
N ASP A 141 22.07 15.79 -9.25
CA ASP A 141 22.53 16.02 -10.61
C ASP A 141 23.17 17.41 -10.63
N ARG A 142 24.49 17.38 -10.76
CA ARG A 142 25.43 18.40 -11.27
C ARG A 142 25.97 19.45 -10.29
#